data_AF-A0A7L4AD46-F1
#
_entry.id   AF-A0A7L4AD46-F1
#
_cell.length_a   1.000
_cell.length_b   1.000
_cell.length_c   1.000
_cell.angle_alpha   90.00
_cell.angle_beta   90.00
_cell.angle_gamma   90.00
#
_symmetry.space_group_name_H-M   'P 1'
#
loop_
_entity.id
_entity.type
_entity.pdbx_description
1 polymer ?
#
loop_
_entity_poly.entity_id
_entity_poly.type
_entity_poly.pdbx_seq_one_letter_code
_entity_poly.pdbx_strand_id
1 'polypeptide(L)'
;SGLSDTIILDIISNYLVLPNRITVPLVSEVEIAQLRFPIPKGVLRIHFIEAQDLEGKDTYLKGIVKGKSDPYGIIRVGNQIFQSKVIKENLNPKWNEVYEALVYEHPGQELEIELFDEDPDKDDFLGSLMIDLIEVEKERLLDEWFTLDEVSKGKLHLKLEWLTLMPTAENLDKVLTSIRADKDQANDGLSSALLILYLDSARNLPVSYILMDTLFS
;
A
#
# COMPACT_ATOMS: atom_id res chain seq x y z
N SER A 1 -6.39 -27.93 14.77
CA SER A 1 -6.76 -26.61 14.25
C SER A 1 -6.05 -26.42 12.92
N GLY A 2 -6.65 -26.93 11.85
CA GLY A 2 -6.14 -26.73 10.49
C GLY A 2 -6.67 -25.41 9.93
N LEU A 3 -5.89 -24.76 9.06
CA LEU A 3 -6.40 -23.70 8.20
C LEU A 3 -7.53 -24.27 7.34
N SER A 4 -8.59 -23.50 7.08
CA SER A 4 -9.68 -23.95 6.21
C SER A 4 -9.20 -24.05 4.76
N ASP A 5 -9.80 -24.95 3.98
CA ASP A 5 -9.45 -25.16 2.57
C ASP A 5 -9.54 -23.86 1.75
N THR A 6 -10.48 -22.96 2.11
CA THR A 6 -10.61 -21.63 1.49
C THR A 6 -9.37 -20.76 1.73
N ILE A 7 -8.88 -20.69 2.97
CA ILE A 7 -7.69 -19.90 3.30
C ILE A 7 -6.45 -20.46 2.57
N ILE A 8 -6.35 -21.78 2.42
CA ILE A 8 -5.25 -22.41 1.69
C ILE A 8 -5.30 -22.04 0.21
N LEU A 9 -6.49 -22.07 -0.41
CA LEU A 9 -6.67 -21.66 -1.80
C LEU A 9 -6.36 -20.17 -2.01
N ASP A 10 -6.78 -19.30 -1.09
CA ASP A 10 -6.48 -17.87 -1.15
C ASP A 10 -4.98 -17.60 -1.01
N ILE A 11 -4.29 -18.30 -0.10
CA ILE A 11 -2.83 -18.21 0.04
C ILE A 11 -2.14 -18.64 -1.27
N ILE A 12 -2.57 -19.75 -1.88
CA ILE A 12 -1.98 -20.23 -3.13
C ILE A 12 -2.25 -19.23 -4.26
N SER A 13 -3.48 -18.72 -4.38
CA SER A 13 -3.85 -17.72 -5.37
C SER A 13 -2.99 -16.46 -5.25
N ASN A 14 -2.82 -15.96 -4.02
CA ASN A 14 -1.97 -14.80 -3.72
C ASN A 14 -0.48 -15.07 -3.99
N TYR A 15 -0.04 -16.33 -3.93
CA TYR A 15 1.34 -16.71 -4.26
C TYR A 15 1.62 -16.76 -5.76
N LEU A 16 0.56 -16.88 -6.58
CA LEU A 16 0.65 -16.97 -8.04
C LEU A 16 0.46 -15.62 -8.75
N VAL A 17 0.17 -14.56 -8.00
CA VAL A 17 0.03 -13.18 -8.53
C VAL A 17 1.25 -12.34 -8.21
N LEU A 18 1.36 -11.19 -8.88
CA LEU A 18 2.42 -10.21 -8.66
C LEU A 18 2.47 -9.75 -7.21
N PRO A 19 3.66 -9.42 -6.67
CA PRO A 19 4.99 -9.40 -7.29
C PRO A 19 5.71 -10.77 -7.30
N ASN A 20 5.04 -11.86 -6.89
CA ASN A 20 5.65 -13.19 -6.90
C ASN A 20 5.82 -13.67 -8.35
N ARG A 21 7.03 -14.11 -8.70
CA ARG A 21 7.34 -14.59 -10.05
C ARG A 21 8.37 -15.69 -10.06
N ILE A 22 8.33 -16.50 -11.11
CA ILE A 22 9.38 -17.46 -11.43
C ILE A 22 10.26 -16.85 -12.52
N THR A 23 11.44 -16.38 -12.12
CA THR A 23 12.42 -15.84 -13.07
C THR A 23 13.32 -16.97 -13.58
N VAL A 24 13.30 -17.23 -14.90
CA VAL A 24 14.17 -18.23 -15.54
C VAL A 24 15.30 -17.51 -16.30
N PRO A 25 16.52 -17.39 -15.73
CA PRO A 25 17.66 -16.79 -16.42
C PRO A 25 18.08 -17.65 -17.61
N LEU A 26 18.19 -17.05 -18.79
CA LEU A 26 18.75 -17.69 -20.00
C LEU A 26 20.19 -17.23 -20.29
N VAL A 27 20.79 -16.44 -19.40
CA VAL A 27 22.05 -15.69 -19.58
C VAL A 27 22.85 -15.57 -18.26
N SER A 28 24.04 -14.94 -18.30
CA SER A 28 25.18 -15.10 -17.37
C SER A 28 25.00 -14.62 -15.91
N GLU A 29 25.93 -14.98 -15.00
CA GLU A 29 25.87 -14.72 -13.55
C GLU A 29 25.61 -13.26 -13.13
N VAL A 30 26.08 -12.28 -13.92
CA VAL A 30 25.89 -10.83 -13.64
C VAL A 30 24.42 -10.42 -13.76
N GLU A 31 23.60 -11.14 -14.53
CA GLU A 31 22.15 -10.93 -14.64
C GLU A 31 21.38 -11.59 -13.49
N ILE A 32 21.94 -12.58 -12.80
CA ILE A 32 21.24 -13.29 -11.71
C ILE A 32 20.93 -12.37 -10.53
N ALA A 33 21.81 -11.42 -10.21
CA ALA A 33 21.57 -10.46 -9.12
C ALA A 33 20.39 -9.52 -9.43
N GLN A 34 20.29 -9.02 -10.67
CA GLN A 34 19.14 -8.20 -11.12
C GLN A 34 17.84 -9.01 -11.17
N LEU A 35 17.92 -10.31 -11.48
CA LEU A 35 16.76 -11.21 -11.49
C LEU A 35 16.27 -11.55 -10.07
N ARG A 36 17.20 -11.65 -9.10
CA ARG A 36 16.90 -11.85 -7.67
C ARG A 36 16.39 -10.57 -7.00
N PHE A 37 16.86 -9.39 -7.43
CA PHE A 37 16.55 -8.10 -6.84
C PHE A 37 16.18 -7.07 -7.93
N PRO A 38 14.90 -7.06 -8.38
CA PRO A 38 14.46 -6.16 -9.42
C PRO A 38 14.44 -4.72 -8.88
N ILE A 39 14.84 -3.78 -9.72
CA ILE A 39 14.62 -2.36 -9.44
C ILE A 39 13.14 -2.05 -9.72
N PRO A 40 12.42 -1.37 -8.82
CA PRO A 40 11.05 -0.93 -9.09
C PRO A 40 11.00 -0.09 -10.37
N LYS A 41 9.93 -0.23 -11.17
CA LYS A 41 9.68 0.66 -12.32
C LYS A 41 9.38 2.09 -11.86
N GLY A 42 8.76 2.23 -10.70
CA GLY A 42 8.43 3.52 -10.10
C GLY A 42 7.90 3.37 -8.68
N VAL A 43 7.56 4.50 -8.10
CA VAL A 43 6.83 4.60 -6.82
C VAL A 43 5.49 5.25 -7.10
N LEU A 44 4.42 4.60 -6.69
CA LEU A 44 3.09 5.19 -6.70
C LEU A 44 2.87 5.90 -5.37
N ARG A 45 2.66 7.22 -5.40
CA ARG A 45 2.22 7.98 -4.23
C ARG A 45 0.71 8.16 -4.29
N ILE A 46 0.03 7.73 -3.24
CA ILE A 46 -1.42 7.64 -3.15
C ILE A 46 -1.87 8.61 -2.08
N HIS A 47 -2.47 9.73 -2.48
CA HIS A 47 -3.17 10.62 -1.58
C HIS A 47 -4.59 10.09 -1.40
N PHE A 48 -4.86 9.53 -0.23
CA PHE A 48 -6.16 9.04 0.21
C PHE A 48 -6.88 10.19 0.93
N ILE A 49 -7.64 10.98 0.16
CA ILE A 49 -8.06 12.32 0.57
C ILE A 49 -9.37 12.25 1.36
N GLU A 50 -10.47 11.98 0.68
CA GLU A 50 -11.81 12.03 1.25
C GLU A 50 -12.79 11.15 0.48
N ALA A 51 -13.91 10.79 1.12
CA ALA A 51 -15.03 10.16 0.46
C ALA A 51 -16.31 10.99 0.64
N GLN A 52 -17.29 10.77 -0.22
CA GLN A 52 -18.57 11.45 -0.20
C GLN A 52 -19.73 10.47 -0.38
N ASP A 53 -20.82 10.75 0.31
CA ASP A 53 -22.11 10.05 0.16
C ASP A 53 -22.03 8.54 0.40
N LEU A 54 -21.14 8.09 1.29
CA LEU A 54 -21.03 6.68 1.67
C LEU A 54 -22.37 6.11 2.19
N GLU A 55 -22.60 4.82 1.96
CA GLU A 55 -23.73 4.12 2.57
C GLU A 55 -23.63 4.19 4.10
N GLY A 56 -24.74 4.49 4.77
CA GLY A 56 -24.77 4.40 6.23
C GLY A 56 -25.21 3.00 6.61
N LYS A 57 -24.32 2.25 7.27
CA LYS A 57 -24.58 0.84 7.63
C LYS A 57 -24.82 0.60 9.11
N ASP A 58 -24.37 1.50 9.98
CA ASP A 58 -24.75 1.55 11.40
C ASP A 58 -26.25 1.34 11.63
N THR A 59 -26.59 0.14 12.09
CA THR A 59 -27.94 -0.29 12.47
C THR A 59 -28.00 -0.52 13.98
N TYR A 60 -27.48 0.39 14.78
CA TYR A 60 -27.74 0.37 16.22
C TYR A 60 -29.17 0.87 16.50
N LEU A 61 -30.09 -0.10 16.60
CA LEU A 61 -31.51 -0.03 16.96
C LEU A 61 -32.51 0.17 15.81
N LYS A 62 -32.97 -0.97 15.26
CA LYS A 62 -34.34 -1.21 14.74
C LYS A 62 -35.13 0.06 14.35
N GLY A 63 -34.68 0.78 13.32
CA GLY A 63 -35.49 1.71 12.55
C GLY A 63 -35.83 3.07 13.17
N ILE A 64 -35.07 3.61 14.14
CA ILE A 64 -35.37 4.95 14.71
C ILE A 64 -34.29 6.01 14.42
N VAL A 65 -33.03 5.63 14.19
CA VAL A 65 -31.96 6.59 13.84
C VAL A 65 -31.15 6.01 12.67
N LYS A 66 -30.97 6.82 11.61
CA LYS A 66 -30.04 6.50 10.52
C LYS A 66 -28.63 6.63 11.12
N GLY A 67 -28.02 5.50 11.45
CA GLY A 67 -26.67 5.48 12.00
C GLY A 67 -25.66 6.03 11.00
N LYS A 68 -24.60 6.63 11.54
CA LYS A 68 -23.53 7.21 10.74
C LYS A 68 -22.35 6.26 10.85
N SER A 69 -21.82 5.84 9.71
CA SER A 69 -20.66 4.95 9.67
C SER A 69 -19.39 5.58 10.26
N ASP A 70 -18.51 4.72 10.74
CA ASP A 70 -17.13 4.94 11.16
C ASP A 70 -16.16 4.44 10.04
N PRO A 71 -16.08 5.10 8.86
CA PRO A 71 -15.37 4.56 7.71
C PRO A 71 -13.83 4.56 7.83
N TYR A 72 -13.21 3.53 7.26
CA TYR A 72 -11.78 3.43 6.95
C TYR A 72 -11.55 2.72 5.61
N GLY A 73 -10.33 2.82 5.06
CA GLY A 73 -9.95 2.17 3.82
C GLY A 73 -8.76 1.23 3.98
N ILE A 74 -8.79 0.13 3.21
CA ILE A 74 -7.65 -0.77 2.97
C ILE A 74 -7.17 -0.51 1.54
N ILE A 75 -5.90 -0.15 1.39
CA ILE A 75 -5.26 0.19 0.13
C ILE A 75 -4.21 -0.87 -0.18
N ARG A 76 -4.27 -1.51 -1.35
CA ARG A 76 -3.37 -2.58 -1.75
C ARG A 76 -2.74 -2.31 -3.12
N VAL A 77 -1.43 -2.54 -3.18
CA VAL A 77 -0.64 -2.49 -4.42
C VAL A 77 0.29 -3.70 -4.45
N GLY A 78 -0.12 -4.76 -5.16
CA GLY A 78 0.52 -6.07 -5.06
C GLY A 78 0.50 -6.60 -3.62
N ASN A 79 1.68 -6.86 -3.05
CA ASN A 79 1.81 -7.35 -1.66
C ASN A 79 1.85 -6.24 -0.60
N GLN A 80 1.83 -4.97 -0.99
CA GLN A 80 1.87 -3.85 -0.05
C GLN A 80 0.44 -3.50 0.35
N ILE A 81 0.16 -3.47 1.64
CA ILE A 81 -1.15 -3.15 2.20
C ILE A 81 -0.99 -1.99 3.17
N PHE A 82 -1.84 -0.98 3.02
CA PHE A 82 -1.96 0.16 3.90
C PHE A 82 -3.39 0.22 4.44
N GLN A 83 -3.54 0.72 5.66
CA GLN A 83 -4.85 0.92 6.28
C GLN A 83 -4.93 2.35 6.77
N SER A 84 -6.03 3.03 6.44
CA SER A 84 -6.29 4.39 6.92
C SER A 84 -6.77 4.41 8.36
N LYS A 85 -6.79 5.61 8.95
CA LYS A 85 -7.50 5.82 10.21
C LYS A 85 -9.00 5.65 10.00
N VAL A 86 -9.67 5.30 11.10
CA VAL A 86 -11.12 5.29 11.21
C VAL A 86 -11.60 6.71 11.52
N ILE A 87 -12.59 7.20 10.76
CA ILE A 87 -13.22 8.50 11.00
C ILE A 87 -14.62 8.27 11.52
N LYS A 88 -14.87 8.64 12.78
CA LYS A 88 -16.13 8.32 13.43
C LYS A 88 -17.31 9.14 12.94
N GLU A 89 -18.47 8.49 12.85
CA GLU A 89 -19.79 9.04 12.63
C GLU A 89 -19.82 10.03 11.44
N ASN A 90 -19.29 9.63 10.29
CA ASN A 90 -19.18 10.51 9.13
C ASN A 90 -19.26 9.77 7.79
N LEU A 91 -20.33 10.02 7.02
CA LEU A 91 -20.51 9.50 5.66
C LEU A 91 -19.73 10.29 4.58
N ASN A 92 -19.05 11.36 4.98
CA ASN A 92 -18.17 12.18 4.14
C ASN A 92 -16.80 12.34 4.83
N PRO A 93 -16.09 11.22 5.08
CA PRO A 93 -14.84 11.23 5.82
C PRO A 93 -13.74 11.96 5.05
N LYS A 94 -12.85 12.64 5.78
CA LYS A 94 -11.64 13.28 5.23
C LYS A 94 -10.42 12.74 5.94
N TRP A 95 -9.74 11.77 5.34
CA TRP A 95 -8.54 11.16 5.90
C TRP A 95 -7.32 12.06 5.70
N ASN A 96 -7.15 12.60 4.50
CA ASN A 96 -5.96 13.35 4.10
C ASN A 96 -4.69 12.59 4.48
N GLU A 97 -4.63 11.31 4.11
CA GLU A 97 -3.48 10.45 4.34
C GLU A 97 -2.73 10.21 3.03
N VAL A 98 -1.42 9.96 3.12
CA VAL A 98 -0.59 9.66 1.95
C VAL A 98 0.21 8.38 2.18
N TYR A 99 0.20 7.50 1.17
CA TYR A 99 0.95 6.25 1.15
C TYR A 99 1.87 6.20 -0.07
N GLU A 100 2.97 5.46 0.02
CA GLU A 100 3.92 5.27 -1.07
C GLU A 100 4.15 3.78 -1.28
N ALA A 101 3.87 3.29 -2.50
CA ALA A 101 3.98 1.89 -2.87
C ALA A 101 5.01 1.70 -4.00
N LEU A 102 5.89 0.70 -3.86
CA LEU A 102 6.81 0.30 -4.91
C LEU A 102 6.07 -0.49 -6.00
N VAL A 103 6.26 -0.10 -7.26
CA VAL A 103 5.66 -0.81 -8.42
C VAL A 103 6.77 -1.51 -9.17
N TYR A 104 6.74 -2.84 -9.18
CA TYR A 104 7.81 -3.67 -9.75
C TYR A 104 7.47 -4.20 -11.14
N GLU A 105 6.21 -4.57 -11.38
CA GLU A 105 5.81 -5.22 -12.62
C GLU A 105 4.62 -4.55 -13.27
N HIS A 106 4.67 -4.58 -14.60
CA HIS A 106 3.68 -4.00 -15.50
C HIS A 106 3.92 -4.65 -16.86
N PRO A 107 2.89 -5.18 -17.54
CA PRO A 107 1.45 -4.98 -17.28
C PRO A 107 0.83 -5.93 -16.23
N GLY A 108 -0.32 -5.52 -15.65
CA GLY A 108 -1.19 -6.37 -14.82
C GLY A 108 -1.17 -6.15 -13.31
N GLN A 109 -0.50 -5.09 -12.81
CA GLN A 109 -0.55 -4.69 -11.40
C GLN A 109 -1.57 -3.56 -11.24
N GLU A 110 -2.46 -3.68 -10.26
CA GLU A 110 -3.56 -2.75 -10.02
C GLU A 110 -3.42 -2.09 -8.63
N LEU A 111 -4.04 -0.93 -8.47
CA LEU A 111 -4.34 -0.32 -7.18
C LEU A 111 -5.74 -0.77 -6.76
N GLU A 112 -5.82 -1.52 -5.68
CA GLU A 112 -7.07 -2.00 -5.10
C GLU A 112 -7.36 -1.22 -3.81
N ILE A 113 -8.58 -0.71 -3.68
CA ILE A 113 -9.04 -0.02 -2.48
C ILE A 113 -10.39 -0.58 -2.07
N GLU A 114 -10.53 -0.94 -0.81
CA GLU A 114 -11.79 -1.36 -0.20
C GLU A 114 -12.09 -0.45 1.00
N LEU A 115 -13.32 0.03 1.11
CA LEU A 115 -13.79 0.81 2.25
C LEU A 115 -14.65 -0.05 3.17
N PHE A 116 -14.54 0.17 4.47
CA PHE A 116 -15.26 -0.55 5.50
C PHE A 116 -15.75 0.40 6.60
N ASP A 117 -16.83 0.01 7.26
CA ASP A 117 -17.40 0.61 8.46
C ASP A 117 -16.86 -0.13 9.69
N GLU A 118 -16.20 0.55 10.64
CA GLU A 118 -15.69 -0.10 11.85
C GLU A 118 -16.84 -0.43 12.81
N ASP A 119 -17.12 -1.73 13.00
CA ASP A 119 -18.21 -2.20 13.86
C ASP A 119 -17.68 -3.14 14.97
N PRO A 120 -18.33 -3.21 16.15
CA PRO A 120 -17.86 -4.06 17.26
C PRO A 120 -17.85 -5.58 16.98
N ASP A 121 -18.61 -6.05 16.00
CA ASP A 121 -18.69 -7.45 15.61
C ASP A 121 -17.97 -7.75 14.29
N LYS A 122 -18.48 -7.24 13.17
CA LYS A 122 -17.88 -7.41 11.85
C LYS A 122 -18.07 -6.15 11.03
N ASP A 123 -16.94 -5.62 10.57
CA ASP A 123 -16.91 -4.45 9.71
C ASP A 123 -17.73 -4.64 8.43
N ASP A 124 -18.55 -3.63 8.16
CA ASP A 124 -19.49 -3.61 7.04
C ASP A 124 -18.84 -2.99 5.80
N PHE A 125 -18.93 -3.67 4.65
CA PHE A 125 -18.31 -3.20 3.41
C PHE A 125 -19.01 -1.95 2.85
N LEU A 126 -18.25 -0.91 2.49
CA LEU A 126 -18.73 0.40 2.02
C LEU A 126 -18.40 0.70 0.56
N GLY A 127 -17.77 -0.22 -0.16
CA GLY A 127 -17.49 -0.12 -1.59
C GLY A 127 -16.03 -0.40 -1.93
N SER A 128 -15.77 -0.73 -3.19
CA SER A 128 -14.46 -1.05 -3.72
C SER A 128 -14.08 -0.12 -4.88
N LEU A 129 -12.79 -0.05 -5.19
CA LEU A 129 -12.25 0.66 -6.35
C LEU A 129 -11.00 -0.07 -6.84
N MET A 130 -10.92 -0.29 -8.14
CA MET A 130 -9.78 -0.92 -8.79
C MET A 130 -9.29 -0.03 -9.93
N ILE A 131 -8.01 0.36 -9.90
CA ILE A 131 -7.39 1.25 -10.91
C ILE A 131 -6.19 0.55 -11.54
N ASP A 132 -6.17 0.48 -12.86
CA ASP A 132 -5.02 -0.04 -13.60
C ASP A 132 -3.83 0.93 -13.52
N LEU A 133 -2.70 0.46 -12.98
CA LEU A 133 -1.49 1.27 -12.86
C LEU A 133 -0.88 1.65 -14.21
N ILE A 134 -1.25 0.96 -15.30
CA ILE A 134 -0.84 1.36 -16.66
C ILE A 134 -1.35 2.78 -16.98
N GLU A 135 -2.59 3.09 -16.61
CA GLU A 135 -3.19 4.39 -16.87
C GLU A 135 -2.55 5.47 -16.01
N VAL A 136 -2.32 5.17 -14.73
CA VAL A 136 -1.65 6.09 -13.79
C VAL A 136 -0.23 6.42 -14.25
N GLU A 137 0.54 5.41 -14.71
CA GLU A 137 1.89 5.64 -15.25
C GLU A 137 1.87 6.58 -16.46
N LYS A 138 0.87 6.44 -17.34
CA LYS A 138 0.72 7.24 -18.55
C LYS A 138 0.33 8.68 -18.24
N GLU A 139 -0.65 8.89 -17.37
CA GLU A 139 -1.15 10.22 -17.01
C GLU A 139 -0.22 10.97 -16.03
N ARG A 140 0.65 10.23 -15.32
CA ARG A 140 1.64 10.71 -14.32
C ARG A 140 1.05 11.33 -13.05
N LEU A 141 -0.07 12.04 -13.18
CA LEU A 141 -0.79 12.68 -12.09
C LEU A 141 -2.29 12.58 -12.36
N LEU A 142 -3.03 11.97 -11.44
CA LEU A 142 -4.49 11.96 -11.42
C LEU A 142 -4.97 12.64 -10.14
N ASP A 143 -6.05 13.40 -10.21
CA ASP A 143 -6.70 14.05 -9.07
C ASP A 143 -8.21 14.09 -9.35
N GLU A 144 -8.91 13.01 -8.97
CA GLU A 144 -10.26 12.73 -9.46
C GLU A 144 -11.15 12.08 -8.40
N TRP A 145 -12.46 12.24 -8.60
CA TRP A 145 -13.50 11.54 -7.85
C TRP A 145 -13.90 10.26 -8.58
N PHE A 146 -13.62 9.13 -7.94
CA PHE A 146 -13.99 7.80 -8.42
C PHE A 146 -15.32 7.38 -7.78
N THR A 147 -16.19 6.75 -8.56
CA THR A 147 -17.42 6.14 -8.01
C THR A 147 -17.06 4.76 -7.48
N LEU A 148 -17.54 4.44 -6.27
CA LEU A 148 -17.28 3.13 -5.67
C LEU A 148 -18.13 2.04 -6.34
N ASP A 149 -17.52 0.89 -6.56
CA ASP A 149 -18.16 -0.31 -7.07
C ASP A 149 -18.83 -1.10 -5.94
N GLU A 150 -19.74 -2.01 -6.33
CA GLU A 150 -20.44 -2.95 -5.44
C GLU A 150 -21.35 -2.31 -4.37
N VAL A 151 -21.58 -0.99 -4.46
CA VAL A 151 -22.49 -0.22 -3.61
C VAL A 151 -23.44 0.65 -4.43
N SER A 152 -24.55 1.08 -3.81
CA SER A 152 -25.57 1.91 -4.49
C SER A 152 -25.16 3.38 -4.60
N LYS A 153 -24.28 3.84 -3.71
CA LYS A 153 -23.77 5.21 -3.67
C LYS A 153 -22.45 5.27 -2.90
N GLY A 154 -21.65 6.28 -3.24
CA GLY A 154 -20.36 6.53 -2.61
C GLY A 154 -19.35 6.94 -3.67
N LYS A 155 -18.53 7.93 -3.33
CA LYS A 155 -17.41 8.36 -4.16
C LYS A 155 -16.17 8.52 -3.31
N LEU A 156 -15.02 8.25 -3.91
CA LEU A 156 -13.72 8.39 -3.28
C LEU A 156 -12.87 9.38 -4.08
N HIS A 157 -12.33 10.39 -3.41
CA HIS A 157 -11.41 11.36 -3.97
C HIS A 157 -9.97 10.89 -3.75
N LEU A 158 -9.26 10.67 -4.85
CA LEU A 158 -7.85 10.27 -4.82
C LEU A 158 -7.03 11.23 -5.66
N LYS A 159 -5.81 11.50 -5.18
CA LYS A 159 -4.74 12.02 -6.01
C LYS A 159 -3.61 10.98 -6.10
N LEU A 160 -3.26 10.59 -7.32
CA LEU A 160 -2.27 9.56 -7.61
C LEU A 160 -1.09 10.18 -8.35
N GLU A 161 0.13 9.99 -7.85
CA GLU A 161 1.36 10.47 -8.49
C GLU A 161 2.25 9.27 -8.85
N TRP A 162 2.61 9.17 -10.13
CA TRP A 162 3.61 8.21 -10.57
C TRP A 162 5.02 8.83 -10.53
N LEU A 163 5.84 8.37 -9.58
CA LEU A 163 7.20 8.84 -9.39
C LEU A 163 8.19 7.92 -10.11
N THR A 164 8.92 8.48 -11.07
CA THR A 164 9.96 7.76 -11.81
C THR A 164 11.29 7.82 -11.07
N LEU A 165 11.98 6.67 -10.96
CA LEU A 165 13.31 6.62 -10.37
C LEU A 165 14.32 7.30 -11.30
N MET A 166 15.00 8.33 -10.78
CA MET A 166 16.05 9.05 -11.49
C MET A 166 17.42 8.55 -11.02
N PRO A 167 18.36 8.22 -11.92
CA PRO A 167 19.71 7.79 -11.55
C PRO A 167 20.60 8.94 -11.06
N THR A 168 20.14 10.19 -11.18
CA THR A 168 20.89 11.41 -10.87
C THR A 168 20.10 12.30 -9.91
N ALA A 169 20.82 13.08 -9.10
CA ALA A 169 20.23 13.98 -8.10
C ALA A 169 19.80 15.37 -8.63
N GLU A 170 19.77 15.57 -9.96
CA GLU A 170 19.52 16.89 -10.57
C GLU A 170 18.19 17.55 -10.16
N ASN A 171 17.16 16.74 -9.87
CA ASN A 171 15.84 17.22 -9.47
C ASN A 171 15.60 17.19 -7.96
N LEU A 172 16.58 16.75 -7.15
CA LEU A 172 16.38 16.49 -5.72
C LEU A 172 15.94 17.74 -4.95
N ASP A 173 16.57 18.89 -5.18
CA ASP A 173 16.22 20.14 -4.50
C ASP A 173 14.78 20.59 -4.79
N LYS A 174 14.31 20.36 -6.02
CA LYS A 174 12.93 20.66 -6.42
C LYS A 174 11.96 19.73 -5.69
N VAL A 175 12.25 18.43 -5.64
CA VAL A 175 11.43 17.42 -4.94
C VAL A 175 11.37 17.71 -3.43
N LEU A 176 12.50 18.07 -2.82
CA LEU A 176 12.53 18.44 -1.40
C LEU A 176 11.70 19.70 -1.11
N THR A 177 11.68 20.64 -2.05
CA THR A 177 10.87 21.86 -1.92
C THR A 177 9.38 21.55 -2.04
N SER A 178 8.97 20.69 -2.98
CA SER A 178 7.56 20.30 -3.13
C SER A 178 7.07 19.52 -1.91
N ILE A 179 7.84 18.57 -1.40
CA ILE A 179 7.50 17.80 -0.19
C ILE A 179 7.32 18.71 1.03
N ARG A 180 8.12 19.78 1.16
CA ARG A 180 7.98 20.74 2.25
C ARG A 180 6.68 21.55 2.18
N ALA A 181 6.16 21.77 0.98
CA ALA A 181 4.88 22.45 0.79
C ALA A 181 3.68 21.55 1.12
N ASP A 182 3.84 20.22 0.98
CA ASP A 182 2.80 19.21 1.19
C ASP A 182 2.74 18.64 2.62
N LYS A 183 3.40 19.29 3.58
CA LYS A 183 3.66 18.76 4.93
C LYS A 183 2.44 18.45 5.79
N ASP A 184 1.26 18.87 5.41
CA ASP A 184 0.06 18.80 6.26
C ASP A 184 -0.74 17.49 6.11
N GLN A 185 -0.31 16.53 5.28
CA GLN A 185 -1.13 15.36 4.90
C GLN A 185 -0.46 13.97 5.00
N ALA A 186 0.84 13.85 5.28
CA ALA A 186 1.51 12.53 5.31
C ALA A 186 1.65 11.98 6.74
N ASN A 187 1.23 10.74 6.99
CA ASN A 187 1.36 10.09 8.30
C ASN A 187 2.82 9.93 8.75
N ASP A 188 3.73 9.56 7.82
CA ASP A 188 5.16 9.30 8.08
C ASP A 188 6.11 10.22 7.28
N GLY A 189 5.57 11.28 6.66
CA GLY A 189 6.29 12.13 5.71
C GLY A 189 6.35 11.55 4.29
N LEU A 190 6.78 12.36 3.31
CA LEU A 190 6.92 11.96 1.91
C LEU A 190 8.38 11.65 1.57
N SER A 191 8.62 10.63 0.74
CA SER A 191 9.97 10.27 0.30
C SER A 191 10.43 11.11 -0.88
N SER A 192 11.74 11.42 -0.90
CA SER A 192 12.40 12.10 -2.03
C SER A 192 13.36 11.22 -2.80
N ALA A 193 13.70 10.05 -2.26
CA ALA A 193 14.64 9.09 -2.84
C ALA A 193 14.34 7.68 -2.33
N LEU A 194 14.82 6.68 -3.06
CA LEU A 194 14.76 5.27 -2.69
C LEU A 194 16.18 4.74 -2.48
N LEU A 195 16.42 4.04 -1.37
CA LEU A 195 17.68 3.35 -1.09
C LEU A 195 17.50 1.85 -1.32
N ILE A 196 18.20 1.30 -2.32
CA ILE A 196 18.21 -0.13 -2.61
C ILE A 196 19.55 -0.71 -2.11
N LEU A 197 19.49 -1.63 -1.15
CA LEU A 197 20.67 -2.26 -0.54
C LEU A 197 20.75 -3.74 -0.93
N TYR A 198 21.87 -4.11 -1.57
CA TYR A 198 22.24 -5.52 -1.75
C TYR A 198 23.25 -5.91 -0.66
N LEU A 199 22.81 -6.75 0.27
CA LEU A 199 23.67 -7.31 1.31
C LEU A 199 24.16 -8.69 0.87
N ASP A 200 25.42 -8.78 0.48
CA ASP A 200 26.02 -10.02 -0.03
C ASP A 200 26.36 -11.01 1.10
N SER A 201 27.33 -10.65 1.93
CA SER A 201 27.81 -11.51 3.01
C SER A 201 28.55 -10.72 4.09
N ALA A 202 28.66 -11.32 5.28
CA ALA A 202 29.54 -10.87 6.36
C ALA A 202 30.47 -12.02 6.74
N ARG A 203 31.74 -11.72 7.07
CA ARG A 203 32.75 -12.74 7.42
C ARG A 203 33.55 -12.30 8.64
N ASN A 204 33.99 -13.27 9.45
CA ASN A 204 34.80 -13.06 10.66
C ASN A 204 34.17 -12.08 11.67
N LEU A 205 32.84 -12.16 11.86
CA LEU A 205 32.16 -11.37 12.87
C LEU A 205 32.68 -11.73 14.27
N PRO A 206 32.83 -10.76 15.19
CA PRO A 206 33.29 -11.04 16.55
C PRO A 206 32.39 -12.06 17.23
N VAL A 207 32.99 -13.13 17.78
CA VAL A 207 32.28 -14.08 18.63
C VAL A 207 32.54 -13.65 20.07
N SER A 208 31.55 -13.10 20.76
CA SER A 208 31.68 -12.88 22.20
C SER A 208 31.65 -14.24 22.89
N TYR A 209 32.81 -14.74 23.28
CA TYR A 209 32.88 -15.77 24.31
C TYR A 209 32.34 -15.14 25.59
N ILE A 210 31.11 -15.49 25.97
CA ILE A 210 30.68 -15.34 27.36
C ILE A 210 31.65 -16.23 28.14
N LEU A 211 32.64 -15.61 28.78
CA LEU A 211 33.47 -16.27 29.77
C LEU A 211 32.53 -16.82 30.83
N MET A 212 32.26 -18.12 30.80
CA MET A 212 31.90 -18.88 32.00
C MET A 212 33.15 -18.98 32.89
N ASP A 213 33.66 -17.83 33.34
CA ASP A 213 34.55 -17.75 34.49
C ASP A 213 33.66 -17.68 35.74
N THR A 214 32.98 -18.78 36.04
CA THR A 214 32.42 -19.11 37.36
C THR A 214 31.84 -20.50 37.24
N LEU A 215 32.65 -21.50 37.59
CA LEU A 215 32.31 -22.81 38.16
C LEU A 215 33.50 -23.73 37.85
N PHE A 216 34.57 -23.60 38.64
CA PHE A 216 35.43 -24.69 39.15
C PHE A 216 36.68 -24.04 39.79
N SER A 217 36.53 -23.64 41.05
CA SER A 217 37.60 -23.67 42.07
C SER A 217 36.97 -23.97 43.41
#